data_AF-A0A5S9XT14-F1
#
_entry.id   AF-A0A5S9XT14-F1
#
_cell.length_a   1.000
_cell.length_b   1.000
_cell.length_c   1.000
_cell.angle_alpha   90.00
_cell.angle_beta   90.00
_cell.angle_gamma   90.00
#
_symmetry.space_group_name_H-M   'P 1'
#
loop_
_entity.id
_entity.type
_entity.pdbx_description
1 polymer ?
#
loop_
_entity_poly.entity_id
_entity_poly.type
_entity_poly.pdbx_seq_one_letter_code
_entity_poly.pdbx_strand_id
1 'polypeptide(L)'
;MNNPYQANGPKGFAEFNQERDCGYPLTLLEPSKKAVTVTGDAAKSSKHDASNRKYGTSVGLLCDCCEISNNIHNFVEDGVVRLILSKKKIYAPNFCSFGGATIPTGDAPVNLLAHFRGLIPKDPAFTGPVVLPHPSVLEGPMMPYETKQLSNGGLYMRVDMPGVPSEKFMVAVDGDGVVIMGRAPATMHDTSGRTYVAKVANVPRGYDGGRIKLVSKHGVIRLTIPSN
;
A
#
# COMPACT_ATOMS: atom_id res chain seq x y z
N MET A 1 -10.75 -0.25 1.74
CA MET A 1 -11.14 0.79 0.78
C MET A 1 -9.84 1.30 0.23
N ASN A 2 -9.54 0.89 -0.99
CA ASN A 2 -8.24 1.08 -1.62
C ASN A 2 -8.34 2.11 -2.74
N ASN A 3 -7.16 2.46 -3.27
CA ASN A 3 -6.93 2.77 -4.67
C ASN A 3 -8.16 2.47 -5.57
N PRO A 4 -8.86 3.51 -6.09
CA PRO A 4 -10.13 3.36 -6.80
C PRO A 4 -9.99 2.57 -8.11
N TYR A 5 -8.77 2.40 -8.60
CA TYR A 5 -8.46 1.67 -9.83
C TYR A 5 -8.25 0.17 -9.60
N GLN A 6 -8.25 -0.32 -8.35
CA GLN A 6 -8.09 -1.74 -8.11
C GLN A 6 -9.40 -2.50 -8.39
N ALA A 7 -9.46 -3.19 -9.53
CA ALA A 7 -10.58 -4.04 -9.91
C ALA A 7 -10.67 -5.29 -9.00
N ASN A 8 -9.63 -6.14 -8.97
CA ASN A 8 -9.64 -7.43 -8.26
C ASN A 8 -8.50 -7.58 -7.26
N GLY A 9 -8.50 -8.70 -6.52
CA GLY A 9 -7.53 -9.01 -5.48
C GLY A 9 -7.80 -8.34 -4.14
N PRO A 10 -6.89 -8.49 -3.15
CA PRO A 10 -7.12 -8.09 -1.77
C PRO A 10 -7.26 -6.57 -1.64
N LYS A 11 -8.34 -6.12 -0.99
CA LYS A 11 -8.53 -4.70 -0.65
C LYS A 11 -7.90 -4.47 0.74
N GLY A 12 -7.34 -3.28 0.95
CA GLY A 12 -6.45 -2.97 2.07
C GLY A 12 -5.05 -2.52 1.59
N PHE A 13 -4.44 -1.61 2.34
CA PHE A 13 -3.06 -1.16 2.13
C PHE A 13 -2.03 -2.16 2.70
N ALA A 14 -2.48 -3.07 3.55
CA ALA A 14 -1.75 -4.22 4.07
C ALA A 14 -2.65 -5.46 4.05
N GLU A 15 -2.04 -6.65 3.99
CA GLU A 15 -2.69 -7.93 4.21
C GLU A 15 -1.84 -8.77 5.17
N PHE A 16 -2.49 -9.64 5.96
CA PHE A 16 -1.83 -10.42 7.01
C PHE A 16 -2.24 -11.88 6.91
N ASN A 17 -1.27 -12.75 6.64
CA ASN A 17 -1.45 -14.19 6.65
C ASN A 17 -0.75 -14.77 7.88
N GLN A 18 -1.52 -15.45 8.74
CA GLN A 18 -1.02 -16.15 9.90
C GLN A 18 -1.16 -17.65 9.68
N GLU A 19 -0.04 -18.36 9.58
CA GLU A 19 -0.02 -19.80 9.26
C GLU A 19 -0.49 -20.70 10.43
N ARG A 20 -0.56 -20.17 11.67
CA ARG A 20 -1.11 -20.88 12.84
C ARG A 20 -1.87 -19.96 13.79
N ASP A 21 -3.12 -20.32 14.03
CA ASP A 21 -4.16 -19.58 14.76
C ASP A 21 -3.82 -19.32 16.25
N CYS A 22 -4.26 -18.16 16.75
CA CYS A 22 -4.23 -17.72 18.14
C CYS A 22 -5.42 -16.76 18.37
N GLY A 23 -6.47 -17.25 19.03
CA GLY A 23 -7.76 -16.54 19.14
C GLY A 23 -7.75 -15.20 19.90
N TYR A 24 -8.77 -14.40 19.61
CA TYR A 24 -9.14 -13.11 20.21
C TYR A 24 -9.77 -13.28 21.62
N PRO A 25 -9.88 -12.27 22.53
CA PRO A 25 -9.68 -10.80 22.36
C PRO A 25 -8.96 -9.98 23.51
N LEU A 26 -8.50 -8.74 23.16
CA LEU A 26 -8.35 -7.48 23.96
C LEU A 26 -7.37 -7.30 25.20
N THR A 27 -6.35 -6.42 25.03
CA THR A 27 -5.67 -5.47 26.02
C THR A 27 -4.86 -5.98 27.24
N LEU A 28 -3.74 -5.38 27.74
CA LEU A 28 -2.87 -4.21 27.37
C LEU A 28 -1.40 -4.36 27.95
N LEU A 29 -0.41 -3.51 27.57
CA LEU A 29 1.04 -3.36 28.00
C LEU A 29 2.04 -4.47 27.53
N GLU A 30 3.36 -4.29 27.23
CA GLU A 30 4.31 -3.14 27.01
C GLU A 30 5.59 -3.57 26.17
N PRO A 31 6.65 -2.73 25.88
CA PRO A 31 7.51 -2.92 24.70
C PRO A 31 8.99 -3.37 24.86
N SER A 32 9.44 -4.22 23.93
CA SER A 32 10.75 -4.08 23.21
C SER A 32 10.94 -5.11 22.09
N LYS A 33 10.30 -6.29 22.17
CA LYS A 33 10.30 -7.32 21.09
C LYS A 33 8.89 -7.71 20.61
N LYS A 34 7.95 -6.78 20.74
CA LYS A 34 6.53 -7.01 20.43
C LYS A 34 6.10 -6.46 19.08
N ALA A 35 6.89 -5.57 18.47
CA ALA A 35 6.54 -4.91 17.22
C ALA A 35 7.74 -4.65 16.32
N VAL A 36 7.46 -4.51 15.03
CA VAL A 36 8.38 -4.05 14.00
C VAL A 36 7.75 -2.83 13.34
N THR A 37 8.47 -1.71 13.35
CA THR A 37 8.14 -0.50 12.60
C THR A 37 8.88 -0.52 11.28
N VAL A 38 8.15 -0.26 10.20
CA VAL A 38 8.67 -0.13 8.84
C VAL A 38 8.48 1.32 8.41
N THR A 39 9.58 1.98 8.07
CA THR A 39 9.58 3.29 7.41
C THR A 39 10.21 3.18 6.02
N GLY A 40 9.91 4.12 5.13
CA GLY A 40 10.52 4.16 3.81
C GLY A 40 10.27 5.46 3.06
N ASP A 41 11.32 5.97 2.41
CA ASP A 41 11.26 7.17 1.58
C ASP A 41 11.05 6.81 0.10
N ALA A 42 10.13 7.51 -0.56
CA ALA A 42 9.91 7.43 -2.00
C ALA A 42 10.19 8.80 -2.63
N ALA A 43 11.38 8.93 -3.24
CA ALA A 43 11.78 10.12 -3.96
C ALA A 43 10.93 10.37 -5.23
N LYS A 44 10.79 11.64 -5.61
CA LYS A 44 10.21 12.04 -6.91
C LYS A 44 10.90 11.29 -8.05
N SER A 45 10.12 10.62 -8.89
CA SER A 45 10.61 9.99 -10.13
C SER A 45 10.26 10.81 -11.37
N SER A 46 9.52 11.90 -11.20
CA SER A 46 9.21 12.90 -12.23
C SER A 46 9.33 14.31 -11.64
N LYS A 47 9.78 15.27 -12.46
CA LYS A 47 9.76 16.70 -12.10
C LYS A 47 8.33 17.18 -11.76
N HIS A 48 7.32 16.54 -12.35
CA HIS A 48 5.89 16.87 -12.20
C HIS A 48 5.21 16.21 -10.99
N ASP A 49 5.83 15.24 -10.32
CA ASP A 49 5.33 14.72 -9.01
C ASP A 49 5.22 15.89 -8.01
N ALA A 50 4.18 15.93 -7.17
CA ALA A 50 4.00 17.05 -6.25
C ALA A 50 5.15 17.17 -5.23
N SER A 51 5.51 16.07 -4.55
CA SER A 51 6.67 15.98 -3.66
C SER A 51 7.22 14.55 -3.58
N ASN A 52 8.28 14.35 -2.79
CA ASN A 52 8.62 13.02 -2.26
C ASN A 52 7.46 12.54 -1.35
N ARG A 53 7.41 11.23 -1.08
CA ARG A 53 6.55 10.66 -0.02
C ARG A 53 7.39 9.96 1.03
N LYS A 54 6.97 10.03 2.30
CA LYS A 54 7.50 9.17 3.36
C LYS A 54 6.40 8.24 3.86
N TYR A 55 6.77 6.99 4.11
CA TYR A 55 5.88 5.97 4.62
C TYR A 55 6.31 5.52 6.02
N GLY A 56 5.35 5.15 6.85
CA GLY A 56 5.55 4.62 8.19
C GLY A 56 4.36 3.77 8.63
N THR A 57 4.64 2.55 9.07
CA THR A 57 3.67 1.57 9.58
C THR A 57 4.31 0.74 10.69
N SER A 58 3.51 0.22 11.62
CA SER A 58 3.98 -0.68 12.67
C SER A 58 3.08 -1.91 12.74
N VAL A 59 3.71 -3.08 12.82
CA VAL A 59 3.06 -4.39 12.98
C VAL A 59 3.51 -5.00 14.30
N GLY A 60 2.60 -5.57 15.09
CA GLY A 60 2.94 -6.13 16.39
C GLY A 60 2.18 -7.39 16.76
N LEU A 61 2.77 -8.15 17.68
CA LEU A 61 2.14 -9.24 18.40
C LEU A 61 1.29 -8.67 19.53
N LEU A 62 0.02 -9.06 19.59
CA LEU A 62 -0.93 -8.63 20.62
C LEU A 62 -0.95 -9.54 21.86
N CYS A 63 -0.26 -10.70 21.82
CA CYS A 63 -0.17 -11.66 22.91
C CYS A 63 1.00 -11.37 23.87
N ASP A 64 0.85 -11.69 25.16
CA ASP A 64 1.93 -11.64 26.15
C ASP A 64 2.96 -12.75 25.94
N CYS A 65 2.48 -13.95 25.62
CA CYS A 65 3.25 -15.18 25.69
C CYS A 65 4.34 -15.31 24.61
N CYS A 66 4.37 -14.44 23.58
CA CYS A 66 5.34 -14.51 22.49
C CYS A 66 6.14 -13.21 22.29
N GLU A 67 7.41 -13.34 21.90
CA GLU A 67 8.23 -12.28 21.31
C GLU A 67 8.39 -12.50 19.81
N ILE A 68 8.55 -11.42 19.05
CA ILE A 68 9.13 -11.47 17.71
C ILE A 68 10.59 -11.90 17.88
N SER A 69 10.97 -12.96 17.18
CA SER A 69 12.35 -13.44 17.14
C SER A 69 13.18 -12.56 16.21
N ASN A 70 14.51 -12.59 16.38
CA ASN A 70 15.42 -11.82 15.55
C ASN A 70 15.44 -12.28 14.08
N ASN A 71 14.78 -13.39 13.73
CA ASN A 71 14.64 -13.83 12.35
C ASN A 71 13.49 -13.10 11.66
N ILE A 72 13.83 -11.91 11.14
CA ILE A 72 12.96 -11.03 10.37
C ILE A 72 13.49 -11.02 8.93
N HIS A 73 12.64 -11.35 7.96
CA HIS A 73 12.98 -11.21 6.54
C HIS A 73 12.09 -10.14 5.91
N ASN A 74 12.69 -9.17 5.24
CA ASN A 74 12.01 -8.08 4.53
C ASN A 74 12.31 -8.15 3.03
N PHE A 75 11.27 -7.92 2.22
CA PHE A 75 11.36 -7.91 0.77
C PHE A 75 10.63 -6.68 0.27
N VAL A 76 11.27 -5.90 -0.61
CA VAL A 76 10.69 -4.66 -1.15
C VAL A 76 10.77 -4.73 -2.67
N GLU A 77 9.62 -4.87 -3.31
CA GLU A 77 9.50 -5.04 -4.76
C GLU A 77 8.21 -4.38 -5.25
N ASP A 78 8.26 -3.73 -6.40
CA ASP A 78 7.10 -3.09 -7.04
C ASP A 78 6.25 -2.18 -6.14
N GLY A 79 6.91 -1.49 -5.19
CA GLY A 79 6.25 -0.57 -4.26
C GLY A 79 5.50 -1.27 -3.12
N VAL A 80 5.69 -2.57 -2.92
CA VAL A 80 5.13 -3.35 -1.82
C VAL A 80 6.26 -3.82 -0.90
N VAL A 81 6.08 -3.62 0.41
CA VAL A 81 6.93 -4.22 1.44
C VAL A 81 6.26 -5.50 1.94
N ARG A 82 6.97 -6.62 1.89
CA ARG A 82 6.57 -7.91 2.47
C ARG A 82 7.50 -8.21 3.64
N LEU A 83 6.91 -8.65 4.76
CA LEU A 83 7.62 -8.83 6.03
C LEU A 83 7.26 -10.21 6.61
N ILE A 84 8.23 -11.10 6.68
CA ILE A 84 8.08 -12.42 7.33
C ILE A 84 8.61 -12.30 8.75
N LEU A 85 7.72 -12.51 9.72
CA LEU A 85 8.01 -12.42 11.15
C LEU A 85 7.88 -13.78 11.81
N SER A 86 8.98 -14.30 12.36
CA SER A 86 8.94 -15.49 13.23
C SER A 86 8.69 -15.08 14.68
N LYS A 87 7.73 -15.72 15.37
CA LYS A 87 7.46 -15.52 16.81
C LYS A 87 7.98 -16.71 17.64
N LYS A 88 8.52 -16.45 18.83
CA LYS A 88 8.90 -17.48 19.83
C LYS A 88 8.05 -17.33 21.09
N LYS A 89 7.61 -18.44 21.70
CA LYS A 89 6.92 -18.43 23.00
C LYS A 89 7.97 -18.19 24.10
N ILE A 90 7.71 -17.24 25.00
CA ILE A 90 8.60 -16.83 26.10
C ILE A 90 8.08 -17.22 27.49
N TYR A 91 6.78 -17.49 27.63
CA TYR A 91 6.17 -17.96 28.87
C TYR A 91 5.16 -19.06 28.58
N ALA A 92 5.10 -20.07 29.45
CA ALA A 92 4.34 -21.31 29.22
C ALA A 92 3.22 -21.57 30.25
N PRO A 93 2.14 -20.76 30.27
CA PRO A 93 0.86 -21.26 30.72
C PRO A 93 0.28 -22.21 29.67
N ASN A 94 -0.67 -23.05 30.09
CA ASN A 94 -1.46 -23.93 29.22
C ASN A 94 -2.31 -23.15 28.21
N PHE A 95 -2.54 -21.86 28.44
CA PHE A 95 -3.19 -20.92 27.53
C PHE A 95 -2.25 -19.76 27.23
N CYS A 96 -2.23 -19.29 25.98
CA CYS A 96 -1.65 -18.00 25.62
C CYS A 96 -2.74 -16.93 25.74
N SER A 97 -2.46 -15.86 26.47
CA SER A 97 -3.38 -14.74 26.65
C SER A 97 -2.98 -13.52 25.82
N PHE A 98 -3.90 -12.58 25.70
CA PHE A 98 -3.63 -11.23 25.18
C PHE A 98 -3.21 -10.28 26.32
N GLY A 99 -2.04 -10.45 26.93
CA GLY A 99 -1.40 -9.34 27.66
C GLY A 99 -0.86 -8.33 26.65
N GLY A 100 -1.64 -7.27 26.47
CA GLY A 100 -1.75 -6.54 25.20
C GLY A 100 -0.66 -5.50 24.92
N ALA A 101 0.54 -5.98 24.58
CA ALA A 101 1.68 -5.17 24.15
C ALA A 101 1.33 -3.83 23.48
N THR A 102 1.66 -2.72 24.14
CA THR A 102 1.83 -1.43 23.45
C THR A 102 3.07 -1.50 22.57
N ILE A 103 2.93 -1.11 21.30
CA ILE A 103 4.05 -0.78 20.43
C ILE A 103 4.75 0.44 21.05
N PRO A 104 6.09 0.48 21.18
CA PRO A 104 6.76 1.66 21.72
C PRO A 104 6.51 2.84 20.78
N THR A 105 5.72 3.81 21.23
CA THR A 105 5.31 5.00 20.46
C THR A 105 6.40 6.07 20.45
N GLY A 106 7.67 5.68 20.31
CA GLY A 106 8.80 6.61 20.25
C GLY A 106 8.68 7.48 19.01
N ASP A 107 8.18 8.70 19.20
CA ASP A 107 8.01 9.82 18.26
C ASP A 107 7.38 9.52 16.88
N ALA A 108 6.87 8.32 16.67
CA ALA A 108 6.34 7.87 15.39
C ALA A 108 4.88 8.34 15.19
N PRO A 109 4.57 9.15 14.16
CA PRO A 109 3.24 9.73 13.95
C PRO A 109 2.28 8.72 13.27
N VAL A 110 2.19 7.51 13.81
CA VAL A 110 1.45 6.39 13.23
C VAL A 110 0.05 6.29 13.84
N ASN A 111 -0.98 6.35 12.99
CA ASN A 111 -2.36 6.10 13.44
C ASN A 111 -2.56 4.59 13.70
N LEU A 112 -2.20 4.14 14.91
CA LEU A 112 -2.27 2.74 15.35
C LEU A 112 -3.67 2.12 15.17
N LEU A 113 -4.74 2.91 15.34
CA LEU A 113 -6.11 2.41 15.26
C LEU A 113 -6.50 1.97 13.84
N ALA A 114 -5.89 2.56 12.80
CA ALA A 114 -6.06 2.13 11.42
C ALA A 114 -5.24 0.87 11.09
N HIS A 115 -4.11 0.66 11.77
CA HIS A 115 -3.19 -0.45 11.51
C HIS A 115 -3.64 -1.76 12.20
N PHE A 116 -4.24 -1.69 13.40
CA PHE A 116 -4.81 -2.88 14.04
C PHE A 116 -6.07 -3.42 13.34
N ARG A 117 -6.81 -2.60 12.60
CA ARG A 117 -7.97 -3.05 11.79
C ARG A 117 -7.58 -4.03 10.69
N GLY A 118 -6.36 -3.94 10.16
CA GLY A 118 -5.83 -4.91 9.19
C GLY A 118 -5.69 -6.33 9.74
N LEU A 119 -5.63 -6.49 11.07
CA LEU A 119 -5.57 -7.80 11.74
C LEU A 119 -6.95 -8.45 11.93
N ILE A 120 -8.03 -7.77 11.50
CA ILE A 120 -9.39 -8.33 11.44
C ILE A 120 -9.59 -8.77 9.98
N PRO A 121 -9.62 -10.08 9.65
CA PRO A 121 -9.59 -10.56 8.26
C PRO A 121 -10.81 -10.17 7.39
N LYS A 122 -11.79 -9.43 7.93
CA LYS A 122 -13.08 -9.07 7.31
C LYS A 122 -13.65 -7.72 7.80
N ASP A 123 -12.85 -6.68 8.05
CA ASP A 123 -13.40 -5.35 8.46
C ASP A 123 -14.30 -4.74 7.35
N PRO A 124 -15.63 -4.55 7.59
CA PRO A 124 -16.56 -3.98 6.60
C PRO A 124 -16.29 -2.51 6.26
N ALA A 125 -15.51 -1.78 7.07
CA ALA A 125 -15.16 -0.38 6.80
C ALA A 125 -14.37 -0.18 5.48
N PHE A 126 -13.99 -1.26 4.82
CA PHE A 126 -13.14 -1.25 3.64
C PHE A 126 -13.84 -1.53 2.30
N THR A 127 -15.18 -1.61 2.23
CA THR A 127 -15.93 -2.06 1.03
C THR A 127 -16.78 -0.99 0.30
N GLY A 128 -16.48 0.31 0.45
CA GLY A 128 -17.26 1.42 -0.15
C GLY A 128 -16.72 2.00 -1.49
N PRO A 129 -17.21 3.19 -1.89
CA PRO A 129 -16.71 3.98 -3.04
C PRO A 129 -15.89 5.25 -2.66
N VAL A 130 -15.61 5.49 -1.37
CA VAL A 130 -14.94 6.72 -0.87
C VAL A 130 -13.43 6.64 -0.96
N VAL A 131 -12.75 7.46 -1.77
CA VAL A 131 -11.27 7.46 -1.80
C VAL A 131 -10.72 7.99 -0.48
N LEU A 132 -9.91 7.19 0.22
CA LEU A 132 -9.30 7.55 1.49
C LEU A 132 -7.79 7.86 1.34
N PRO A 133 -7.24 8.78 2.15
CA PRO A 133 -5.80 8.96 2.32
C PRO A 133 -5.11 7.64 2.71
N HIS A 134 -3.93 7.38 2.15
CA HIS A 134 -3.11 6.22 2.50
C HIS A 134 -2.65 6.32 3.97
N PRO A 135 -3.07 5.42 4.88
CA PRO A 135 -2.93 5.60 6.33
C PRO A 135 -1.49 5.54 6.83
N SER A 136 -0.59 4.97 6.03
CA SER A 136 0.85 4.89 6.31
C SER A 136 1.68 5.97 5.60
N VAL A 137 1.08 6.96 4.93
CA VAL A 137 1.83 8.12 4.38
C VAL A 137 2.00 9.16 5.49
N LEU A 138 3.26 9.42 5.88
CA LEU A 138 3.61 10.41 6.90
C LEU A 138 3.85 11.80 6.29
N GLU A 139 4.43 11.85 5.10
CA GLU A 139 4.72 13.08 4.36
C GLU A 139 4.41 12.91 2.87
N GLY A 140 3.99 14.01 2.21
CA GLY A 140 3.66 14.05 0.79
C GLY A 140 2.20 13.71 0.47
N PRO A 141 1.84 13.56 -0.83
CA PRO A 141 0.47 13.33 -1.23
C PRO A 141 -0.04 11.98 -0.73
N MET A 142 -1.14 11.99 0.01
CA MET A 142 -1.73 10.78 0.58
C MET A 142 -2.65 10.03 -0.40
N MET A 143 -2.96 10.63 -1.55
CA MET A 143 -3.92 10.08 -2.51
C MET A 143 -3.25 9.06 -3.46
N PRO A 144 -3.98 8.01 -3.88
CA PRO A 144 -3.47 6.99 -4.81
C PRO A 144 -3.25 7.50 -6.24
N TYR A 145 -3.52 8.77 -6.51
CA TYR A 145 -3.23 9.42 -7.79
C TYR A 145 -3.00 10.93 -7.62
N GLU A 146 -2.34 11.52 -8.61
CA GLU A 146 -2.16 12.96 -8.79
C GLU A 146 -2.43 13.31 -10.26
N THR A 147 -3.12 14.42 -10.52
CA THR A 147 -3.43 14.91 -11.87
C THR A 147 -3.10 16.39 -11.97
N LYS A 148 -2.41 16.82 -13.04
CA LYS A 148 -1.99 18.21 -13.19
C LYS A 148 -1.96 18.62 -14.66
N GLN A 149 -2.62 19.72 -14.99
CA GLN A 149 -2.38 20.40 -16.27
C GLN A 149 -1.01 21.10 -16.23
N LEU A 150 -0.26 20.94 -17.31
CA LEU A 150 1.07 21.51 -17.50
C LEU A 150 0.98 22.90 -18.14
N SER A 151 2.00 23.71 -17.95
CA SER A 151 2.04 25.09 -18.49
C SER A 151 2.03 25.15 -20.02
N ASN A 152 2.38 24.06 -20.70
CA ASN A 152 2.28 23.89 -22.15
C ASN A 152 0.95 23.27 -22.60
N GLY A 153 -0.10 23.33 -21.76
CA GLY A 153 -1.43 22.79 -22.06
C GLY A 153 -1.59 21.28 -21.89
N GLY A 154 -0.50 20.50 -21.89
CA GLY A 154 -0.52 19.03 -21.73
C GLY A 154 -1.00 18.55 -20.34
N LEU A 155 -1.32 17.25 -20.23
CA LEU A 155 -1.77 16.61 -18.99
C LEU A 155 -0.67 15.73 -18.40
N TYR A 156 -0.41 15.88 -17.11
CA TYR A 156 0.38 14.95 -16.30
C TYR A 156 -0.50 14.15 -15.36
N MET A 157 -0.22 12.85 -15.25
CA MET A 157 -0.89 11.94 -14.34
C MET A 157 0.13 11.05 -13.64
N ARG A 158 -0.10 10.77 -12.36
CA ARG A 158 0.62 9.77 -11.56
C ARG A 158 -0.43 8.89 -10.90
N VAL A 159 -0.31 7.57 -11.03
CA VAL A 159 -1.26 6.60 -10.46
C VAL A 159 -0.49 5.51 -9.74
N ASP A 160 -0.84 5.26 -8.48
CA ASP A 160 -0.36 4.13 -7.71
C ASP A 160 -1.07 2.85 -8.19
N MET A 161 -0.32 1.78 -8.41
CA MET A 161 -0.76 0.42 -8.71
C MET A 161 0.23 -0.56 -8.06
N PRO A 162 0.30 -0.59 -6.71
CA PRO A 162 1.35 -1.29 -5.99
C PRO A 162 1.36 -2.79 -6.30
N GLY A 163 2.55 -3.36 -6.43
CA GLY A 163 2.79 -4.75 -6.77
C GLY A 163 2.76 -5.04 -8.28
N VAL A 164 2.50 -4.04 -9.14
CA VAL A 164 2.59 -4.20 -10.60
C VAL A 164 4.05 -3.98 -11.05
N PRO A 165 4.71 -5.00 -11.66
CA PRO A 165 6.02 -4.87 -12.27
C PRO A 165 6.05 -3.81 -13.38
N SER A 166 7.19 -3.16 -13.57
CA SER A 166 7.30 -2.03 -14.51
C SER A 166 6.94 -2.41 -15.96
N GLU A 167 7.16 -3.67 -16.34
CA GLU A 167 6.82 -4.24 -17.66
C GLU A 167 5.38 -4.79 -17.76
N LYS A 168 4.60 -4.83 -16.67
CA LYS A 168 3.21 -5.32 -16.64
C LYS A 168 2.16 -4.20 -16.58
N PHE A 169 2.57 -2.98 -16.89
CA PHE A 169 1.67 -1.87 -17.17
C PHE A 169 1.30 -1.84 -18.65
N MET A 170 0.02 -1.65 -18.93
CA MET A 170 -0.51 -1.43 -20.27
C MET A 170 -1.27 -0.10 -20.31
N VAL A 171 -1.15 0.64 -21.40
CA VAL A 171 -1.93 1.86 -21.65
C VAL A 171 -2.53 1.78 -23.04
N ALA A 172 -3.82 2.03 -23.13
CA ALA A 172 -4.58 2.10 -24.37
C ALA A 172 -5.31 3.43 -24.46
N VAL A 173 -5.48 3.93 -25.68
CA VAL A 173 -6.48 4.96 -25.99
C VAL A 173 -7.75 4.21 -26.38
N ASP A 174 -8.83 4.45 -25.66
CA ASP A 174 -10.13 3.81 -25.84
C ASP A 174 -11.19 4.90 -26.06
N GLY A 175 -11.62 5.06 -27.31
CA GLY A 175 -12.53 6.11 -27.75
C GLY A 175 -12.04 7.51 -27.38
N ASP A 176 -12.75 8.14 -26.45
CA ASP A 176 -12.47 9.48 -25.93
C ASP A 176 -11.59 9.50 -24.69
N GLY A 177 -10.90 8.41 -24.32
CA GLY A 177 -10.14 8.35 -23.07
C GLY A 177 -8.85 7.52 -23.08
N VAL A 178 -8.06 7.68 -22.03
CA VAL A 178 -6.92 6.79 -21.74
C VAL A 178 -7.30 5.80 -20.67
N VAL A 179 -7.10 4.51 -20.96
CA VAL A 179 -7.25 3.40 -20.03
C VAL A 179 -5.86 2.87 -19.68
N ILE A 180 -5.55 2.84 -18.38
CA ILE A 180 -4.38 2.17 -17.83
C ILE A 180 -4.82 0.83 -17.25
N MET A 181 -4.05 -0.22 -17.49
CA MET A 181 -4.18 -1.50 -16.81
C MET A 181 -2.85 -1.93 -16.18
N GLY A 182 -2.93 -2.67 -15.07
CA GLY A 182 -1.76 -3.25 -14.41
C GLY A 182 -2.10 -4.56 -13.74
N ARG A 183 -1.24 -5.58 -13.88
CA ARG A 183 -1.40 -6.87 -13.18
C ARG A 183 -0.24 -7.09 -12.21
N ALA A 184 -0.57 -7.06 -10.92
CA ALA A 184 0.31 -7.48 -9.84
C ALA A 184 0.15 -9.00 -9.66
N PRO A 185 1.19 -9.82 -9.88
CA PRO A 185 1.15 -11.23 -9.52
C PRO A 185 1.08 -11.39 -7.99
N ALA A 186 0.57 -12.53 -7.51
CA ALA A 186 0.87 -12.96 -6.15
C ALA A 186 2.35 -13.36 -6.09
N THR A 187 3.10 -12.89 -5.09
CA THR A 187 4.44 -13.40 -4.81
C THR A 187 4.55 -13.80 -3.33
N MET A 188 5.50 -14.70 -3.04
CA MET A 188 5.74 -15.18 -1.67
C MET A 188 4.49 -15.75 -0.98
N HIS A 189 4.00 -15.08 0.07
CA HIS A 189 2.83 -15.46 0.86
C HIS A 189 1.64 -14.52 0.61
N ASP A 190 1.59 -13.77 -0.50
CA ASP A 190 0.42 -12.96 -0.88
C ASP A 190 -0.83 -13.85 -1.01
N THR A 191 -1.98 -13.41 -0.52
CA THR A 191 -3.24 -14.18 -0.62
C THR A 191 -3.69 -14.39 -2.07
N SER A 192 -3.52 -13.36 -2.92
CA SER A 192 -3.75 -13.42 -4.36
C SER A 192 -3.18 -12.16 -5.04
N GLY A 193 -2.99 -12.24 -6.36
CA GLY A 193 -2.58 -11.09 -7.17
C GLY A 193 -3.66 -10.01 -7.24
N ARG A 194 -3.29 -8.81 -7.72
CA ARG A 194 -4.20 -7.68 -7.90
C ARG A 194 -4.26 -7.27 -9.37
N THR A 195 -5.44 -6.84 -9.83
CA THR A 195 -5.58 -6.23 -11.16
C THR A 195 -6.12 -4.82 -11.01
N TYR A 196 -5.47 -3.88 -11.71
CA TYR A 196 -5.84 -2.47 -11.72
C TYR A 196 -6.33 -2.09 -13.12
N VAL A 197 -7.39 -1.29 -13.17
CA VAL A 197 -7.98 -0.70 -14.38
C VAL A 197 -8.38 0.74 -14.06
N ALA A 198 -7.91 1.70 -14.85
CA ALA A 198 -8.15 3.11 -14.63
C ALA A 198 -8.47 3.82 -15.96
N LYS A 199 -9.73 4.23 -16.18
CA LYS A 199 -10.02 5.27 -17.19
C LYS A 199 -9.67 6.61 -16.56
N VAL A 200 -8.49 7.13 -16.89
CA VAL A 200 -7.86 8.23 -16.12
C VAL A 200 -8.17 9.61 -16.68
N ALA A 201 -8.34 9.71 -17.98
CA ALA A 201 -8.76 10.94 -18.64
C ALA A 201 -9.85 10.59 -19.65
N ASN A 202 -10.89 11.43 -19.73
CA ASN A 202 -11.44 11.74 -21.03
C ASN A 202 -10.41 12.66 -21.70
N VAL A 203 -9.86 12.21 -22.81
CA VAL A 203 -9.01 12.90 -23.78
C VAL A 203 -9.95 13.69 -24.69
N PRO A 204 -10.27 14.97 -24.38
CA PRO A 204 -11.17 15.74 -25.23
C PRO A 204 -10.40 16.14 -26.49
N ARG A 205 -11.10 16.74 -27.46
CA ARG A 205 -10.45 17.37 -28.63
C ARG A 205 -9.47 18.44 -28.14
N GLY A 206 -8.18 18.12 -28.07
CA GLY A 206 -7.16 18.98 -27.44
C GLY A 206 -5.93 18.27 -26.87
N TYR A 207 -5.94 16.94 -26.70
CA TYR A 207 -4.74 16.16 -26.32
C TYR A 207 -4.39 15.09 -27.35
N ASP A 208 -3.10 14.84 -27.50
CA ASP A 208 -2.55 13.90 -28.48
C ASP A 208 -2.30 12.52 -27.84
N GLY A 209 -3.25 11.61 -28.08
CA GLY A 209 -3.17 10.21 -27.64
C GLY A 209 -2.05 9.40 -28.32
N GLY A 210 -1.54 9.82 -29.48
CA GLY A 210 -0.43 9.18 -30.19
C GLY A 210 0.94 9.51 -29.61
N ARG A 211 1.05 10.61 -28.85
CA ARG A 211 2.31 11.06 -28.20
C ARG A 211 2.33 10.87 -26.67
N ILE A 212 1.51 9.95 -26.13
CA ILE A 212 1.53 9.60 -24.70
C ILE A 212 2.92 9.09 -24.30
N LYS A 213 3.50 9.69 -23.27
CA LYS A 213 4.75 9.24 -22.65
C LYS A 213 4.47 8.55 -21.33
N LEU A 214 5.06 7.37 -21.12
CA LEU A 214 4.86 6.51 -19.96
C LEU A 214 6.18 6.30 -19.20
N VAL A 215 6.11 6.36 -17.88
CA VAL A 215 7.19 5.94 -16.97
C VAL A 215 6.59 5.14 -15.82
N SER A 216 6.88 3.84 -15.77
CA SER A 216 6.52 2.94 -14.67
C SER A 216 7.74 2.65 -13.78
N LYS A 217 7.57 2.75 -12.45
CA LYS A 217 8.60 2.35 -11.47
C LYS A 217 7.97 2.06 -10.12
N HIS A 218 8.37 0.96 -9.49
CA HIS A 218 7.95 0.54 -8.14
C HIS A 218 6.42 0.57 -7.94
N GLY A 219 5.67 -0.06 -8.84
CA GLY A 219 4.20 -0.06 -8.78
C GLY A 219 3.55 1.33 -8.91
N VAL A 220 4.24 2.32 -9.46
CA VAL A 220 3.67 3.64 -9.77
C VAL A 220 3.88 3.95 -11.24
N ILE A 221 2.79 4.24 -11.95
CA ILE A 221 2.81 4.67 -13.34
C ILE A 221 2.60 6.19 -13.45
N ARG A 222 3.36 6.81 -14.36
CA ARG A 222 3.29 8.22 -14.68
C ARG A 222 3.06 8.38 -16.17
N LEU A 223 2.11 9.23 -16.52
CA LEU A 223 1.73 9.53 -17.90
C LEU A 223 1.91 11.02 -18.15
N THR A 224 2.37 11.36 -19.35
CA THR A 224 2.30 12.72 -19.89
C THR A 224 1.65 12.66 -21.25
N ILE A 225 0.53 13.36 -21.42
CA ILE A 225 -0.21 13.48 -22.67
C ILE A 225 0.00 14.92 -23.18
N PRO A 226 0.69 15.14 -24.32
CA PRO A 226 0.80 16.46 -24.90
C PRO A 226 -0.58 17.04 -25.28
N SER A 227 -0.69 18.36 -25.35
CA SER A 227 -1.78 18.95 -26.13
C SER A 227 -1.60 18.58 -27.61
N ASN A 228 -2.69 18.67 -28.37
CA ASN A 228 -2.61 18.79 -29.82
C ASN A 228 -1.79 20.03 -30.20
#